data_AF-A0A1H9M9C2-F1
#
_entry.id   AF-A0A1H9M9C2-F1
#
_cell.length_a   1.000
_cell.length_b   1.000
_cell.length_c   1.000
_cell.angle_alpha   90.00
_cell.angle_beta   90.00
_cell.angle_gamma   90.00
#
_symmetry.space_group_name_H-M   'P 1'
#
loop_
_entity.id
_entity.type
_entity.pdbx_description
1 polymer ?
#
loop_
_entity_poly.entity_id
_entity_poly.type
_entity_poly.pdbx_seq_one_letter_code
_entity_poly.pdbx_strand_id
1 'polypeptide(L)'
;MSRDLRASRARFCYDEVAAWAGKPWRQEAAQRVKGLPVQVRTQGLVVTLAMLMADDKTYTRHLADLLANWLLTAAPYRALRGEGGATALTLLEACSKAPRVEYAAAQREAILLLQQLKIFADALHRAKD
;
A
#
# COMPACT_ATOMS: atom_id res chain seq x y z
N MET A 1 -9.77 17.77 -16.55
CA MET A 1 -9.19 17.98 -15.21
C MET A 1 -8.26 16.82 -14.89
N SER A 2 -6.94 17.02 -14.96
CA SER A 2 -5.98 16.05 -14.42
C SER A 2 -6.19 16.01 -12.90
N ARG A 3 -6.78 14.94 -12.36
CA ARG A 3 -6.78 14.73 -10.91
C ARG A 3 -5.32 14.50 -10.50
N ASP A 4 -4.78 15.40 -9.69
CA ASP A 4 -3.39 15.31 -9.25
C ASP A 4 -3.18 14.02 -8.43
N LEU A 5 -2.48 13.04 -9.03
CA LEU A 5 -2.16 11.76 -8.40
C LEU A 5 -1.45 11.95 -7.06
N ARG A 6 -0.63 12.99 -6.92
CA ARG A 6 0.08 13.29 -5.67
C ARG A 6 -0.90 13.71 -4.59
N ALA A 7 -1.85 14.59 -4.89
CA ALA A 7 -2.87 15.03 -3.95
C ALA A 7 -3.81 13.87 -3.56
N SER A 8 -4.24 13.05 -4.52
CA SER A 8 -5.06 11.87 -4.25
C SER A 8 -4.34 10.86 -3.35
N ARG A 9 -3.06 10.59 -3.62
CA ARG A 9 -2.23 9.71 -2.78
C ARG A 9 -2.06 10.29 -1.37
N ALA A 10 -1.81 11.59 -1.26
CA ALA A 10 -1.70 12.27 0.03
C ALA A 10 -2.96 12.11 0.87
N ARG A 11 -4.12 12.36 0.26
CA ARG A 11 -5.41 12.26 0.92
C ARG A 11 -5.68 10.83 1.38
N PHE A 12 -5.49 9.86 0.49
CA PHE A 12 -5.66 8.45 0.79
C PHE A 12 -4.77 8.00 1.96
N CYS A 13 -3.46 8.30 1.90
CA CYS A 13 -2.55 7.92 2.99
C CYS A 13 -2.90 8.58 4.32
N TYR A 14 -3.32 9.85 4.32
CA TYR A 14 -3.74 10.52 5.54
C TYR A 14 -4.98 9.85 6.14
N ASP A 15 -6.02 9.60 5.33
CA ASP A 15 -7.27 9.00 5.79
C ASP A 15 -7.04 7.59 6.36
N GLU A 16 -6.23 6.77 5.70
CA GLU A 16 -5.85 5.42 6.16
C GLU A 16 -5.10 5.47 7.50
N VAL A 17 -4.04 6.28 7.61
CA VAL A 17 -3.23 6.37 8.84
C VAL A 17 -4.04 6.99 9.98
N ALA A 18 -4.88 7.98 9.71
CA ALA A 18 -5.77 8.55 10.71
C ALA A 18 -6.73 7.50 11.29
N ALA A 19 -7.22 6.58 10.44
CA ALA A 19 -8.08 5.47 10.87
C ALA A 19 -7.36 4.41 11.73
N TRP A 20 -6.02 4.42 11.79
CA TRP A 20 -5.25 3.59 12.72
C TRP A 20 -5.34 4.09 14.16
N ALA A 21 -5.91 5.28 14.40
CA ALA A 21 -6.11 5.81 15.75
C ALA A 21 -6.92 4.83 16.61
N GLY A 22 -6.42 4.54 17.81
CA GLY A 22 -7.05 3.59 18.74
C GLY A 22 -6.88 2.11 18.37
N LYS A 23 -6.22 1.78 17.25
CA LYS A 23 -5.88 0.39 16.94
C LYS A 23 -4.66 -0.05 17.76
N PRO A 24 -4.69 -1.24 18.41
CA PRO A 24 -3.60 -1.70 19.25
C PRO A 24 -2.31 -1.93 18.45
N TRP A 25 -2.42 -2.27 17.17
CA TRP A 25 -1.31 -2.57 16.26
C TRP A 25 -0.72 -1.35 15.55
N ARG A 26 -1.14 -0.12 15.90
CA ARG A 26 -0.78 1.11 15.15
C ARG A 26 0.73 1.35 15.09
N GLN A 27 1.44 1.06 16.18
CA GLN A 27 2.87 1.35 16.30
C GLN A 27 3.67 0.37 15.44
N GLU A 28 3.27 -0.89 15.43
CA GLU A 28 3.87 -1.94 14.61
C GLU A 28 3.61 -1.70 13.13
N ALA A 29 2.41 -1.24 12.76
CA ALA A 29 2.11 -0.81 11.38
C ALA A 29 3.01 0.35 10.94
N ALA A 30 3.11 1.39 11.77
CA ALA A 30 3.95 2.56 11.52
C ALA A 30 5.45 2.19 11.43
N GLN A 31 5.91 1.24 12.24
CA GLN A 31 7.28 0.75 12.14
C GLN A 31 7.49 -0.11 10.90
N ARG A 32 6.54 -0.98 10.55
CA ARG A 32 6.64 -1.88 9.39
C ARG A 32 6.69 -1.13 8.08
N VAL A 33 5.87 -0.09 7.91
CA VAL A 33 5.80 0.68 6.66
C VAL A 33 7.11 1.37 6.31
N LYS A 34 7.96 1.69 7.30
CA LYS A 34 9.28 2.32 7.06
C LYS A 34 10.18 1.50 6.13
N GLY A 35 10.11 0.17 6.23
CA GLY A 35 10.92 -0.75 5.43
C GLY A 35 10.28 -1.17 4.09
N LEU A 36 8.96 -1.02 3.95
CA LEU A 36 8.23 -1.51 2.78
C LEU A 36 8.66 -0.89 1.44
N PRO A 37 8.89 0.44 1.30
CA PRO A 37 9.35 1.01 0.04
C PRO A 37 10.67 0.42 -0.46
N VAL A 38 11.59 0.11 0.47
CA VAL A 38 12.87 -0.52 0.14
C VAL A 38 12.63 -1.96 -0.28
N GLN A 39 11.83 -2.71 0.47
CA GLN A 39 11.49 -4.09 0.18
C GLN A 39 10.87 -4.25 -1.23
N VAL A 40 9.91 -3.40 -1.59
CA VAL A 40 9.31 -3.42 -2.95
C VAL A 40 10.35 -3.11 -4.02
N ARG A 41 11.29 -2.20 -3.76
CA ARG A 41 12.34 -1.86 -4.72
C ARG A 41 13.34 -3.00 -4.93
N THR A 42 13.70 -3.73 -3.87
CA THR A 42 14.74 -4.76 -3.91
C THR A 42 14.21 -6.14 -4.30
N GLN A 43 12.99 -6.48 -3.87
CA GLN A 43 12.40 -7.81 -4.05
C GLN A 43 11.22 -7.82 -5.03
N GLY A 44 10.66 -6.66 -5.34
CA GLY A 44 9.47 -6.52 -6.17
C GLY A 44 8.16 -6.55 -5.38
N LEU A 45 7.09 -6.10 -6.05
CA LEU A 45 5.75 -6.00 -5.46
C LEU A 45 5.16 -7.39 -5.12
N VAL A 46 5.27 -8.36 -6.04
CA VAL A 46 4.72 -9.72 -5.83
C VAL A 46 5.30 -10.38 -4.58
N VAL A 47 6.63 -10.38 -4.44
CA VAL A 47 7.31 -11.00 -3.29
C VAL A 47 6.94 -10.27 -2.00
N THR A 48 6.89 -8.94 -2.03
CA THR A 48 6.50 -8.14 -0.86
C THR A 48 5.07 -8.46 -0.39
N LEU A 49 4.12 -8.59 -1.32
CA LEU A 49 2.74 -8.97 -1.01
C LEU A 49 2.67 -10.37 -0.40
N ALA A 50 3.34 -11.35 -1.01
CA ALA A 50 3.37 -12.72 -0.49
C ALA A 50 3.91 -12.77 0.95
N MET A 51 4.96 -12.00 1.25
CA MET A 51 5.50 -11.90 2.61
C MET A 51 4.54 -11.24 3.60
N LEU A 52 3.80 -10.22 3.18
CA LEU A 52 2.79 -9.57 4.04
C LEU A 52 1.59 -10.49 4.30
N MET A 53 1.21 -11.30 3.31
CA MET A 53 0.12 -12.27 3.43
C MET A 53 0.49 -13.48 4.29
N ALA A 54 1.76 -13.90 4.25
CA ALA A 54 2.26 -15.02 5.06
C ALA A 54 2.48 -14.66 6.54
N ASP A 55 2.56 -13.38 6.87
CA ASP A 55 2.69 -12.93 8.26
C ASP A 55 1.31 -12.89 8.93
N ASP A 56 1.15 -13.61 10.05
CA ASP A 56 -0.11 -13.78 10.77
C ASP A 56 -0.57 -12.54 11.55
N LYS A 57 0.20 -11.46 11.49
CA LYS A 57 -0.11 -10.22 12.20
C LYS A 57 -1.22 -9.44 11.50
N THR A 58 -2.10 -8.84 12.29
CA THR A 58 -3.23 -8.05 11.75
C THR A 58 -2.76 -6.86 10.91
N TYR A 59 -1.69 -6.18 11.33
CA TYR A 59 -1.20 -5.01 10.60
C TYR A 59 -0.56 -5.36 9.25
N THR A 60 0.04 -6.54 9.08
CA THR A 60 0.65 -6.94 7.79
C THR A 60 -0.42 -7.24 6.76
N ARG A 61 -1.48 -7.95 7.16
CA ARG A 61 -2.68 -8.13 6.33
C ARG A 61 -3.31 -6.79 5.95
N HIS A 62 -3.49 -5.89 6.92
CA HIS A 62 -4.03 -4.55 6.66
C HIS A 62 -3.18 -3.75 5.66
N LEU A 63 -1.84 -3.78 5.77
CA LEU A 63 -0.95 -3.10 4.83
C LEU A 63 -1.01 -3.71 3.41
N ALA A 64 -1.22 -5.02 3.29
CA ALA A 64 -1.40 -5.68 2.01
C ALA A 64 -2.74 -5.31 1.35
N ASP A 65 -3.82 -5.27 2.14
CA ASP A 65 -5.14 -4.85 1.65
C ASP A 65 -5.18 -3.36 1.31
N LEU A 66 -4.46 -2.51 2.04
CA LEU A 66 -4.30 -1.09 1.70
C LEU A 66 -3.64 -0.92 0.33
N LEU A 67 -2.58 -1.69 0.04
CA LEU A 67 -1.94 -1.71 -1.27
C LEU A 67 -2.93 -2.15 -2.37
N ALA A 68 -3.71 -3.20 -2.11
CA ALA A 68 -4.73 -3.67 -3.04
C ALA A 68 -5.80 -2.62 -3.30
N ASN A 69 -6.33 -1.99 -2.25
CA ASN A 69 -7.33 -0.93 -2.34
C ASN A 69 -6.83 0.21 -3.23
N TRP A 70 -5.61 0.71 -2.99
CA TRP A 70 -5.06 1.79 -3.80
C TRP A 70 -4.87 1.37 -5.25
N LEU A 71 -4.14 0.27 -5.49
CA LEU A 71 -3.69 -0.10 -6.83
C LEU A 71 -4.80 -0.63 -7.75
N LEU A 72 -5.87 -1.20 -7.17
CA LEU A 72 -6.98 -1.80 -7.93
C LEU A 72 -8.23 -0.91 -7.98
N THR A 73 -8.42 -0.01 -7.01
CA THR A 73 -9.70 0.69 -6.84
C THR A 73 -9.53 2.20 -6.67
N ALA A 74 -8.82 2.65 -5.64
CA ALA A 74 -8.86 4.05 -5.20
C ALA A 74 -7.97 4.98 -6.04
N ALA A 75 -6.90 4.47 -6.67
CA ALA A 75 -6.03 5.30 -7.50
C ALA A 75 -6.79 5.87 -8.72
N PRO A 76 -6.67 7.17 -9.03
CA PRO A 76 -7.29 7.77 -10.21
C PRO A 76 -6.84 7.15 -11.53
N TYR A 77 -5.60 6.67 -11.57
CA TYR A 77 -5.05 5.90 -12.68
C TYR A 77 -4.60 4.53 -12.17
N ARG A 78 -5.11 3.47 -12.80
CA ARG A 78 -4.88 2.09 -12.39
C ARG A 78 -4.17 1.35 -13.50
N ALA A 79 -2.96 0.91 -13.21
CA ALA A 79 -2.17 0.09 -14.12
C ALA A 79 -2.66 -1.37 -14.15
N LEU A 80 -3.32 -1.82 -13.08
CA LEU A 80 -3.81 -3.19 -12.94
C LEU A 80 -5.34 -3.20 -12.88
N ARG A 81 -5.92 -4.35 -13.25
CA ARG A 81 -7.33 -4.65 -13.06
C ARG A 81 -7.44 -5.89 -12.18
N GLY A 82 -8.22 -5.79 -11.12
CA GLY A 82 -8.56 -6.91 -10.25
C GLY A 82 -9.99 -7.38 -10.54
N GLU A 83 -10.21 -8.69 -10.49
CA GLU A 83 -11.53 -9.30 -10.48
C GLU A 83 -11.82 -9.73 -9.03
N GLY A 84 -13.02 -9.42 -8.50
CA GLY A 84 -13.43 -9.93 -7.18
C GLY A 84 -13.01 -9.11 -5.95
N GLY A 85 -13.09 -7.77 -6.02
CA GLY A 85 -12.80 -6.89 -4.87
C GLY A 85 -11.32 -6.49 -4.77
N ALA A 86 -10.97 -5.71 -3.74
CA ALA A 86 -9.62 -5.17 -3.57
C ALA A 86 -8.92 -5.78 -2.34
N THR A 87 -8.55 -7.05 -2.46
CA THR A 87 -7.82 -7.81 -1.43
C THR A 87 -6.37 -8.05 -1.84
N ALA A 88 -5.48 -8.33 -0.88
CA ALA A 88 -4.10 -8.68 -1.15
C ALA A 88 -3.95 -9.83 -2.16
N LEU A 89 -4.82 -10.85 -2.09
CA LEU A 89 -4.82 -11.98 -3.02
C LEU A 89 -5.18 -11.53 -4.45
N THR A 90 -6.25 -10.73 -4.61
CA THR A 90 -6.64 -10.23 -5.94
C THR A 90 -5.56 -9.35 -6.56
N LEU A 91 -4.81 -8.57 -5.76
CA LEU A 91 -3.67 -7.80 -6.25
C LEU A 91 -2.51 -8.70 -6.66
N LEU A 92 -2.23 -9.75 -5.89
CA LEU A 92 -1.20 -10.73 -6.23
C LEU A 92 -1.50 -11.43 -7.57
N GLU A 93 -2.74 -11.84 -7.78
CA GLU A 93 -3.21 -12.43 -9.04
C GLU A 93 -3.18 -11.44 -10.20
N ALA A 94 -3.57 -10.19 -9.98
CA ALA A 94 -3.47 -9.16 -11.00
C ALA A 94 -2.01 -8.92 -11.41
N CYS A 95 -1.08 -8.91 -10.45
CA CYS A 95 0.35 -8.77 -10.72
C CYS A 95 0.91 -9.96 -11.52
N SER A 96 0.48 -11.19 -11.24
CA SER A 96 1.00 -12.38 -11.93
C SER A 96 0.55 -12.50 -13.38
N LYS A 97 -0.60 -11.92 -13.71
CA LYS A 97 -1.19 -11.90 -15.07
C LYS A 97 -0.81 -10.65 -15.87
N ALA A 98 -0.26 -9.62 -15.23
CA ALA A 98 -0.04 -8.33 -15.86
C ALA A 98 1.12 -8.33 -16.88
N PRO A 99 0.97 -7.63 -18.01
CA PRO A 99 2.08 -7.28 -18.87
C PRO A 99 3.18 -6.53 -18.10
N ARG A 100 4.44 -6.71 -18.52
CA ARG A 100 5.62 -6.12 -17.85
C ARG A 100 5.50 -4.61 -17.61
N VAL A 101 4.92 -3.87 -18.55
CA VAL A 101 4.77 -2.40 -18.45
C VAL A 101 3.77 -2.03 -17.35
N GLU A 102 2.62 -2.71 -17.31
CA GLU A 102 1.59 -2.51 -16.29
C GLU A 102 2.09 -2.88 -14.91
N TYR A 103 2.78 -4.03 -14.80
CA TYR A 103 3.42 -4.45 -13.55
C TYR A 103 4.45 -3.41 -13.06
N ALA A 104 5.32 -2.91 -13.96
CA ALA A 104 6.32 -1.91 -13.60
C ALA A 104 5.68 -0.59 -13.15
N ALA A 105 4.58 -0.18 -13.79
CA ALA A 105 3.82 1.00 -13.37
C ALA A 105 3.18 0.81 -11.98
N ALA A 106 2.59 -0.36 -11.71
CA ALA A 106 2.01 -0.70 -10.41
C ALA A 106 3.06 -0.75 -9.30
N GLN A 107 4.22 -1.37 -9.57
CA GLN A 107 5.34 -1.41 -8.62
C GLN A 107 5.85 -0.01 -8.30
N ARG A 108 5.97 0.87 -9.31
CA ARG A 108 6.36 2.27 -9.10
C ARG A 108 5.34 3.01 -8.23
N GLU A 109 4.05 2.84 -8.52
CA GLU A 109 2.98 3.48 -7.75
C GLU A 109 2.93 2.97 -6.30
N ALA A 110 3.13 1.66 -6.08
CA ALA A 110 3.22 1.07 -4.74
C ALA A 110 4.35 1.71 -3.91
N ILE A 111 5.53 1.92 -4.52
CA ILE A 111 6.66 2.57 -3.84
C ILE A 111 6.29 4.00 -3.43
N LEU A 112 5.68 4.78 -4.34
CA LEU A 112 5.28 6.16 -4.07
C LEU A 112 4.22 6.23 -2.98
N LEU A 113 3.23 5.34 -3.01
CA LEU A 113 2.22 5.17 -1.95
C LEU A 113 2.87 4.90 -0.61
N LEU A 114 3.72 3.88 -0.52
CA LEU A 114 4.36 3.47 0.73
C LEU A 114 5.30 4.55 1.29
N GLN A 115 5.98 5.31 0.42
CA GLN A 115 6.78 6.46 0.85
C GLN A 115 5.93 7.54 1.50
N GLN A 116 4.76 7.83 0.93
CA GLN A 116 3.86 8.84 1.48
C GLN A 116 3.16 8.34 2.75
N LEU A 117 2.74 7.07 2.76
CA LEU A 117 2.16 6.40 3.93
C LEU A 117 3.13 6.42 5.11
N LYS A 118 4.42 6.15 4.87
CA LYS A 118 5.49 6.26 5.88
C LYS A 118 5.53 7.66 6.51
N ILE A 119 5.50 8.72 5.70
CA ILE A 119 5.58 10.09 6.19
C ILE A 119 4.40 10.40 7.13
N PHE A 120 3.17 10.03 6.75
CA PHE A 120 2.00 10.25 7.58
C PHE A 120 2.01 9.37 8.83
N ALA A 121 2.40 8.10 8.72
CA ALA A 121 2.55 7.20 9.87
C ALA A 121 3.54 7.74 10.89
N ASP A 122 4.69 8.25 10.44
CA ASP A 122 5.69 8.86 11.31
C ASP A 122 5.17 10.15 11.98
N ALA A 123 4.51 11.03 11.23
CA ALA A 123 3.99 12.29 11.75
C ALA A 123 2.86 12.08 12.78
N LEU A 124 1.87 11.25 12.45
CA LEU A 124 0.70 11.00 13.31
C LEU A 124 1.02 10.11 14.51
N HIS A 125 2.08 9.30 14.44
CA HIS A 125 2.58 8.56 15.60
C HIS A 125 3.24 9.50 16.60
N ARG A 126 4.18 10.36 16.15
CA ARG A 126 4.91 11.28 17.03
C ARG A 126 4.03 12.35 17.68
N ALA A 127 2.95 12.77 17.02
CA ALA A 127 2.02 13.76 17.56
C ALA A 127 1.17 13.22 18.74
N LYS A 128 1.25 11.93 19.06
CA LYS A 128 0.43 11.27 20.10
C LYS A 128 1.27 10.61 21.20
N ASP A 129 2.59 10.84 21.19
CA ASP A 129 3.52 10.52 22.27
C ASP A 129 3.79 11.80 23.08
#